data_AF-F5NV31-F1
#
_entry.id   AF-F5NV31-F1
#
_cell.length_a   1.000
_cell.length_b   1.000
_cell.length_c   1.000
_cell.angle_alpha   90.00
_cell.angle_beta   90.00
_cell.angle_gamma   90.00
#
_symmetry.space_group_name_H-M   'P 1'
#
loop_
_entity.id
_entity.type
_entity.pdbx_description
1 polymer ?
#
loop_
_entity_poly.entity_id
_entity_poly.type
_entity_poly.pdbx_seq_one_letter_code
_entity_poly.pdbx_strand_id
1 'polypeptide(L)'
;MVVSDINADAANHVVDEIQQLGGQAFAWRCDITSEQELSALADFAVSKLGKVDILVNNAGGGGPKPFDMPMADFRRAYELNVFSFSICHNLLRQKWKKMAVALF
;
A
#
# COMPACT_ATOMS: atom_id res chain seq x y z
N MET A 1 6.54 10.83 -3.71
CA MET A 1 5.98 9.60 -3.09
C MET A 1 4.69 9.19 -3.78
N VAL A 2 4.26 7.94 -3.61
CA VAL A 2 2.91 7.51 -4.01
C VAL A 2 2.08 7.28 -2.75
N VAL A 3 0.92 7.91 -2.67
CA VAL A 3 -0.04 7.75 -1.59
C VAL A 3 -1.18 6.89 -2.11
N SER A 4 -1.48 5.81 -1.40
CA SER A 4 -2.50 4.86 -1.80
C SER A 4 -3.51 4.64 -0.68
N ASP A 5 -4.79 4.70 -1.03
CA ASP A 5 -5.90 4.45 -0.14
C ASP A 5 -7.08 3.87 -0.94
N ILE A 6 -8.01 3.17 -0.29
CA ILE A 6 -9.24 2.73 -0.94
C ILE A 6 -10.17 3.93 -1.21
N ASN A 7 -10.07 4.99 -0.40
CA ASN A 7 -10.71 6.28 -0.58
C ASN A 7 -9.83 7.21 -1.42
N ALA A 8 -10.19 7.38 -2.69
CA ALA A 8 -9.45 8.23 -3.62
C ALA A 8 -9.34 9.69 -3.14
N ASP A 9 -10.40 10.24 -2.54
CA ASP A 9 -10.43 11.64 -2.11
C ASP A 9 -9.46 11.87 -0.94
N ALA A 10 -9.37 10.91 -0.01
CA ALA A 10 -8.41 10.97 1.09
C ALA A 10 -6.97 10.93 0.57
N ALA A 11 -6.66 10.04 -0.40
CA ALA A 11 -5.34 9.98 -1.02
C ALA A 11 -4.99 11.27 -1.77
N ASN A 12 -5.95 11.84 -2.52
CA ASN A 12 -5.78 13.10 -3.23
C ASN A 12 -5.51 14.25 -2.27
N HIS A 13 -6.26 14.34 -1.17
CA HIS A 13 -6.09 15.39 -0.17
C HIS A 13 -4.66 15.42 0.41
N VAL A 14 -4.13 14.26 0.78
CA VAL A 14 -2.74 14.15 1.28
C VAL A 14 -1.73 14.56 0.21
N VAL A 15 -1.97 14.19 -1.06
CA VAL A 15 -1.10 14.58 -2.18
C VAL A 15 -1.12 16.09 -2.37
N ASP A 16 -2.28 16.73 -2.31
CA ASP A 16 -2.41 18.17 -2.41
C ASP A 16 -1.65 18.89 -1.29
N GLU A 17 -1.76 18.42 -0.04
CA GLU A 17 -0.99 18.97 1.09
C GLU A 17 0.52 18.84 0.87
N ILE A 18 1.00 17.68 0.41
CA ILE A 18 2.43 17.49 0.12
C ILE A 18 2.89 18.43 -1.00
N GLN A 19 2.08 18.59 -2.06
CA GLN A 19 2.42 19.47 -3.18
C GLN A 19 2.40 20.95 -2.78
N GLN A 20 1.48 21.37 -1.92
CA GLN A 20 1.44 22.73 -1.35
C GLN A 20 2.70 23.05 -0.53
N LEU A 21 3.29 22.04 0.13
CA LEU A 21 4.56 22.16 0.85
C LEU A 21 5.79 22.06 -0.07
N GLY A 22 5.60 22.03 -1.40
CA GLY A 22 6.67 21.95 -2.39
C GLY A 22 7.21 20.54 -2.62
N GLY A 23 6.57 19.51 -2.05
CA GLY A 23 6.92 18.11 -2.27
C GLY A 23 6.33 17.55 -3.57
N GLN A 24 6.85 16.39 -4.00
CA GLN A 24 6.30 15.64 -5.13
C GLN A 24 5.54 14.41 -4.65
N ALA A 25 4.25 14.33 -4.93
CA ALA A 25 3.42 13.18 -4.60
C ALA A 25 2.39 12.85 -5.69
N PHE A 26 1.96 11.60 -5.72
CA PHE A 26 0.95 11.08 -6.64
C PHE A 26 -0.05 10.21 -5.87
N ALA A 27 -1.33 10.34 -6.19
CA ALA A 27 -2.39 9.52 -5.60
C ALA A 27 -2.65 8.29 -6.48
N TRP A 28 -2.97 7.17 -5.85
CA TRP A 28 -3.50 5.98 -6.53
C TRP A 28 -4.53 5.29 -5.65
N ARG A 29 -5.76 5.13 -6.13
CA ARG A 29 -6.78 4.39 -5.39
C ARG A 29 -6.50 2.89 -5.48
N CYS A 30 -6.45 2.20 -4.34
CA CYS A 30 -6.20 0.75 -4.27
C CYS A 30 -6.95 0.12 -3.10
N ASP A 31 -7.72 -0.93 -3.37
CA ASP A 31 -8.05 -1.93 -2.36
C ASP A 31 -6.90 -2.92 -2.22
N ILE A 32 -6.17 -2.79 -1.10
CA ILE A 32 -5.00 -3.63 -0.81
C ILE A 32 -5.33 -5.10 -0.52
N THR A 33 -6.61 -5.47 -0.43
CA THR A 33 -7.03 -6.89 -0.38
C THR A 33 -7.18 -7.50 -1.77
N SER A 34 -7.07 -6.71 -2.84
CA SER A 34 -7.06 -7.19 -4.22
C SER A 34 -5.63 -7.29 -4.76
N GLU A 35 -5.17 -8.50 -5.05
CA GLU A 35 -3.83 -8.73 -5.64
C GLU A 35 -3.65 -8.02 -6.98
N GLN A 36 -4.72 -7.94 -7.78
CA GLN A 36 -4.72 -7.31 -9.09
C GLN A 36 -4.51 -5.80 -8.94
N GLU A 37 -5.19 -5.17 -7.99
CA GLU A 37 -5.02 -3.75 -7.71
C GLU A 37 -3.65 -3.45 -7.09
N LEU A 38 -3.14 -4.32 -6.21
CA LEU A 38 -1.79 -4.21 -5.66
C LEU A 38 -0.71 -4.29 -6.75
N SER A 39 -0.89 -5.18 -7.73
CA SER A 39 0.04 -5.28 -8.86
C SER A 39 0.04 -3.99 -9.69
N ALA A 40 -1.15 -3.44 -9.97
CA ALA A 40 -1.30 -2.17 -10.67
C ALA A 40 -0.70 -0.99 -9.89
N LEU A 41 -0.89 -0.93 -8.56
CA LEU A 41 -0.26 0.05 -7.69
C LEU A 41 1.27 -0.05 -7.74
N ALA A 42 1.81 -1.27 -7.69
CA ALA A 42 3.26 -1.49 -7.76
C ALA A 42 3.83 -1.03 -9.12
N ASP A 43 3.14 -1.31 -10.23
CA ASP A 43 3.51 -0.81 -11.56
C ASP A 43 3.45 0.71 -11.64
N PHE A 44 2.37 1.31 -11.12
CA PHE A 44 2.21 2.75 -11.08
C PHE A 44 3.34 3.41 -10.26
N ALA A 45 3.64 2.89 -9.07
CA ALA A 45 4.69 3.42 -8.22
C ALA A 45 6.07 3.38 -8.88
N VAL A 46 6.41 2.25 -9.51
CA VAL A 46 7.66 2.11 -10.27
C VAL A 46 7.68 3.08 -11.46
N SER A 47 6.56 3.26 -12.17
CA SER A 47 6.49 4.19 -13.30
C SER A 47 6.69 5.65 -12.92
N LYS A 48 6.24 6.06 -11.72
CA LYS A 48 6.31 7.45 -11.24
C LYS A 48 7.60 7.77 -10.50
N LEU A 49 8.11 6.82 -9.74
CA LEU A 49 9.27 7.02 -8.87
C LEU A 49 10.56 6.47 -9.47
N GLY A 50 10.49 5.64 -10.51
CA GLY A 50 11.60 4.89 -11.09
C GLY A 50 12.05 3.72 -10.21
N LYS A 51 12.18 3.96 -8.91
CA LYS A 51 12.41 2.97 -7.86
C LYS A 51 11.58 3.30 -6.61
N VAL A 52 11.36 2.30 -5.76
CA VAL A 52 10.69 2.49 -4.47
C VAL A 52 11.68 2.12 -3.38
N ASP A 53 12.19 3.13 -2.66
CA ASP A 53 13.18 2.94 -1.59
C ASP A 53 12.52 2.61 -0.24
N ILE A 54 11.30 3.11 -0.02
CA ILE A 54 10.56 2.97 1.24
C ILE A 54 9.15 2.48 0.91
N LEU A 55 8.73 1.41 1.60
CA LEU A 55 7.36 0.89 1.58
C LEU A 55 6.76 1.01 2.99
N VAL A 56 5.67 1.76 3.13
CA VAL A 56 4.93 1.89 4.39
C VAL A 56 3.59 1.20 4.24
N ASN A 57 3.43 0.04 4.87
CA ASN A 57 2.16 -0.69 4.90
C ASN A 57 1.33 -0.21 6.09
N ASN A 58 0.72 0.97 5.95
CA ASN A 58 -0.06 1.60 7.02
C ASN A 58 -1.55 1.26 6.96
N ALA A 59 -2.07 0.86 5.79
CA ALA A 59 -3.48 0.52 5.66
C ALA A 59 -3.84 -0.64 6.58
N GLY A 60 -4.91 -0.45 7.35
CA GLY A 60 -5.29 -1.37 8.40
C GLY A 60 -6.68 -1.08 8.92
N GLY A 61 -7.20 -2.02 9.71
CA GLY A 61 -8.58 -1.96 10.19
C GLY A 61 -8.95 -3.19 11.00
N GLY A 62 -10.21 -3.24 11.43
CA GLY A 62 -10.73 -4.32 12.28
C GLY A 62 -10.94 -3.89 13.72
N GLY A 63 -10.13 -2.94 14.24
CA GLY A 63 -10.26 -2.38 15.59
C GLY A 63 -10.17 -3.42 16.71
N PRO A 64 -10.32 -3.02 17.98
CA PRO A 64 -10.47 -3.97 19.07
C PRO A 64 -11.80 -4.71 18.89
N LYS A 65 -11.71 -6.02 18.64
CA LYS A 65 -12.87 -6.91 18.53
C LYS A 65 -12.82 -7.91 19.69
N PRO A 66 -13.97 -8.26 20.30
CA PRO A 66 -14.01 -9.32 21.30
C PRO A 66 -13.59 -10.65 20.66
N PHE A 67 -12.99 -11.54 21.46
CA PHE A 67 -12.42 -12.81 20.97
C PHE A 67 -13.47 -13.78 20.40
N ASP A 68 -14.75 -13.53 20.63
CA ASP A 68 -15.89 -14.30 20.12
C ASP A 68 -16.43 -13.76 18.78
N MET A 69 -15.66 -12.90 18.10
CA MET A 69 -16.04 -12.37 16.79
C MET A 69 -16.31 -13.47 15.75
N PRO A 70 -17.19 -13.22 14.76
CA PRO A 70 -17.37 -14.13 13.64
C PRO A 70 -16.05 -14.41 12.93
N MET A 71 -15.80 -15.67 12.57
CA MET A 71 -14.58 -16.06 11.84
C MET A 71 -14.41 -15.32 10.49
N ALA A 72 -15.50 -14.83 9.90
CA ALA A 72 -15.44 -13.99 8.71
C ALA A 72 -14.74 -12.64 8.98
N ASP A 73 -15.02 -12.02 10.12
CA ASP A 73 -14.38 -10.76 10.52
C ASP A 73 -12.89 -10.98 10.82
N PHE A 74 -12.56 -12.09 11.50
CA PHE A 74 -11.18 -12.45 11.80
C PHE A 74 -10.36 -12.67 10.50
N ARG A 75 -10.91 -13.43 9.54
CA ARG A 75 -10.27 -13.62 8.24
C ARG A 75 -10.07 -12.29 7.51
N ARG A 76 -11.10 -11.44 7.46
CA ARG A 76 -11.01 -10.14 6.81
C ARG A 76 -9.94 -9.23 7.45
N ALA A 77 -9.74 -9.31 8.76
CA ALA A 77 -8.64 -8.63 9.42
C ALA A 77 -7.26 -9.16 8.97
N TYR A 78 -7.10 -10.46 8.74
CA TYR A 78 -5.86 -11.03 8.20
C TYR A 78 -5.62 -10.66 6.74
N GLU A 79 -6.66 -10.71 5.90
CA GLU A 79 -6.59 -10.23 4.52
C GLU A 79 -6.07 -8.78 4.46
N LEU A 80 -6.66 -7.91 5.28
CA LEU A 80 -6.33 -6.48 5.29
C LEU A 80 -4.97 -6.18 5.91
N ASN A 81 -4.61 -6.78 7.05
CA ASN A 81 -3.45 -6.35 7.83
C ASN A 81 -2.20 -7.23 7.63
N VAL A 82 -2.35 -8.47 7.13
CA VAL A 82 -1.25 -9.46 7.07
C VAL A 82 -0.95 -9.86 5.63
N PHE A 83 -1.97 -10.33 4.90
CA PHE A 83 -1.75 -10.86 3.55
C PHE A 83 -1.48 -9.75 2.54
N SER A 84 -2.23 -8.65 2.60
CA SER A 84 -1.98 -7.44 1.80
C SER A 84 -0.51 -6.98 1.84
N PHE A 85 0.08 -6.91 3.05
CA PHE A 85 1.48 -6.57 3.30
C PHE A 85 2.41 -7.52 2.56
N SER A 86 2.21 -8.83 2.74
CA SER A 86 3.07 -9.86 2.16
C SER A 86 3.03 -9.83 0.63
N ILE A 87 1.83 -9.68 0.07
CA ILE A 87 1.60 -9.64 -1.38
C ILE A 87 2.21 -8.37 -1.98
N CYS A 88 1.95 -7.20 -1.38
CA CYS A 88 2.52 -5.93 -1.84
C CYS A 88 4.06 -5.96 -1.84
N HIS A 89 4.66 -6.44 -0.75
CA HIS A 89 6.11 -6.61 -0.65
C HIS A 89 6.65 -7.54 -1.74
N ASN A 90 6.01 -8.69 -1.96
CA ASN A 90 6.44 -9.66 -2.97
C ASN A 90 6.32 -9.11 -4.40
N LEU A 91 5.28 -8.34 -4.72
CA LEU A 91 5.10 -7.72 -6.03
C LEU A 91 6.18 -6.66 -6.29
N LEU A 92 6.42 -5.78 -5.32
CA LEU A 92 7.47 -4.77 -5.42
C LEU A 92 8.85 -5.41 -5.55
N ARG A 93 9.17 -6.43 -4.74
CA ARG A 93 10.42 -7.19 -4.82
C ARG A 93 10.65 -7.79 -6.22
N GLN A 94 9.62 -8.35 -6.84
CA GLN A 94 9.74 -8.92 -8.20
C GLN A 94 10.06 -7.84 -9.23
N LYS A 95 9.43 -6.66 -9.11
CA LYS A 95 9.65 -5.52 -10.00
C LYS A 95 10.98 -4.81 -9.75
N TRP A 96 11.55 -4.92 -8.54
CA TRP A 96 12.85 -4.33 -8.16
C TRP A 96 14.09 -5.12 -8.60
N LYS A 97 13.97 -6.30 -9.23
CA LYS A 97 15.09 -7.22 -9.56
C LYS A 97 16.21 -6.68 -10.49
N LYS A 98 16.35 -5.37 -10.69
CA LYS A 98 17.48 -4.74 -11.41
C LYS A 98 18.53 -4.01 -10.58
N MET A 99 18.43 -3.90 -9.25
CA MET A 99 19.55 -3.35 -8.44
C MET A 99 19.72 -4.09 -7.10
N ALA A 100 20.98 -4.38 -6.77
CA ALA A 100 21.43 -5.16 -5.62
C ALA A 100 21.38 -4.38 -4.29
N VAL A 101 21.00 -5.11 -3.23
CA VAL A 101 21.34 -5.06 -1.79
C VAL A 101 21.57 -3.71 -1.09
N ALA A 102 20.84 -3.51 0.02
CA ALA A 102 21.41 -3.12 1.31
C ALA A 102 20.63 -3.77 2.45
N LEU A 103 21.35 -4.53 3.28
CA LEU A 103 20.96 -4.99 4.62
C LEU A 103 21.09 -3.82 5.60
N PHE A 104 20.08 -3.61 6.44
CA PHE A 104 20.24 -3.19 7.84
C PHE A 104 19.15 -3.90 8.66
#